data_AF-A0A3D4V3A2-F1
#
_entry.id   AF-A0A3D4V3A2-F1
#
_cell.length_a   1.000
_cell.length_b   1.000
_cell.length_c   1.000
_cell.angle_alpha   90.00
_cell.angle_beta   90.00
_cell.angle_gamma   90.00
#
_symmetry.space_group_name_H-M   'P 1'
#
loop_
_entity.id
_entity.type
_entity.pdbx_description
1 polymer ?
#
loop_
_entity_poly.entity_id
_entity_poly.type
_entity_poly.pdbx_seq_one_letter_code
_entity_poly.pdbx_strand_id
1 'polypeptide(L)'
;MVAVVVAAALSVAACGAGETSASSRGTDTAAGAGLLGAAMSGVRPDGRDAAVSDSGPNVRVEFRTDSVRLVMDAAIGDQINALQPPVLELPDGRRLSFQGSEITPDSAYFVGDVALMLPRSGAPSEATLHTSYCRSGERLCRSVSRTVRITERAGD
;
A
#
# COMPACT_ATOMS: atom_id res chain seq x y z
N MET A 1 36.46 -29.95 8.10
CA MET A 1 37.14 -28.75 8.63
C MET A 1 37.94 -28.13 7.48
N VAL A 2 37.33 -27.23 6.71
CA VAL A 2 38.01 -26.36 5.73
C VAL A 2 37.27 -25.03 5.73
N ALA A 3 38.03 -23.96 5.92
CA ALA A 3 37.57 -22.59 6.11
C ALA A 3 37.44 -21.83 4.77
N VAL A 4 36.34 -21.07 4.65
CA VAL A 4 36.25 -19.62 4.36
C VAL A 4 37.21 -19.01 3.34
N VAL A 5 36.67 -18.33 2.30
CA VAL A 5 36.85 -16.88 2.05
C VAL A 5 35.64 -16.33 1.28
N VAL A 6 34.96 -15.33 1.87
CA VAL A 6 33.95 -14.47 1.24
C VAL A 6 34.66 -13.21 0.76
N ALA A 7 34.44 -12.78 -0.48
CA ALA A 7 34.81 -11.46 -0.97
C ALA A 7 33.56 -10.71 -1.42
N ALA A 8 33.16 -9.73 -0.61
CA ALA A 8 32.16 -8.73 -0.93
C ALA A 8 32.81 -7.58 -1.70
N ALA A 9 32.17 -7.12 -2.76
CA ALA A 9 32.47 -5.82 -3.37
C ALA A 9 31.23 -4.94 -3.22
N LEU A 10 31.35 -3.94 -2.34
CA LEU A 10 30.47 -2.79 -2.28
C LEU A 10 30.90 -1.77 -3.35
N SER A 11 29.94 -1.25 -4.11
CA SER A 11 30.12 -0.01 -4.88
C SER A 11 29.02 0.96 -4.46
N VAL A 12 29.44 2.14 -4.02
CA VAL A 12 28.61 3.27 -3.57
C VAL A 12 28.92 4.48 -4.48
N ALA A 13 27.90 5.35 -4.60
CA ALA A 13 27.89 6.72 -5.14
C ALA A 13 27.72 6.84 -6.67
N ALA A 14 27.03 7.83 -7.24
CA ALA A 14 26.79 9.18 -6.73
C ALA A 14 25.54 9.86 -7.36
N CYS A 15 25.18 11.00 -6.77
CA CYS A 15 24.11 11.95 -7.04
C CYS A 15 23.90 12.38 -8.50
N GLY A 16 22.64 12.71 -8.83
CA GLY A 16 22.27 13.51 -9.99
C GLY A 16 20.90 14.15 -9.76
N ALA A 17 20.86 15.25 -8.99
CA ALA A 17 19.69 16.13 -8.90
C ALA A 17 19.57 16.91 -10.21
N GLY A 18 18.55 16.60 -11.00
CA GLY A 18 18.20 17.30 -12.23
C GLY A 18 16.92 18.11 -12.03
N GLU A 19 16.99 19.21 -11.28
CA GLU A 19 15.90 20.19 -11.22
C GLU A 19 16.21 21.32 -12.22
N THR A 20 15.68 21.18 -13.43
CA THR A 20 15.48 22.30 -14.35
C THR A 20 14.01 22.42 -14.64
N SER A 21 13.35 23.39 -14.01
CA SER A 21 12.08 23.93 -14.47
C SER A 21 12.12 25.43 -14.28
N ALA A 22 12.68 26.10 -15.30
CA ALA A 22 12.31 27.45 -15.62
C ALA A 22 10.92 27.41 -16.25
N SER A 23 9.95 28.09 -15.64
CA SER A 23 8.76 28.52 -16.37
C SER A 23 8.40 29.94 -15.96
N SER A 24 8.37 30.77 -17.00
CA SER A 24 8.30 32.21 -17.03
C SER A 24 7.06 32.79 -16.35
N ARG A 25 7.27 33.85 -15.57
CA ARG A 25 6.24 34.84 -15.25
C ARG A 25 5.91 35.61 -16.53
N GLY A 26 4.74 35.37 -17.09
CA GLY A 26 4.09 36.26 -18.04
C GLY A 26 3.10 37.15 -17.30
N THR A 27 3.37 38.45 -17.27
CA THR A 27 2.39 39.52 -17.04
C THR A 27 1.38 39.54 -18.17
N ASP A 28 0.10 39.79 -17.87
CA ASP A 28 -0.64 40.94 -18.41
C ASP A 28 -2.12 40.96 -17.99
N THR A 29 -2.43 41.97 -17.18
CA THR A 29 -3.49 42.98 -17.36
C THR A 29 -4.73 42.61 -18.18
N ALA A 30 -5.90 42.58 -17.52
CA ALA A 30 -7.13 43.23 -18.02
C ALA A 30 -8.19 43.30 -16.91
N ALA A 31 -8.34 44.49 -16.33
CA ALA A 31 -9.55 44.87 -15.60
C ALA A 31 -10.64 45.18 -16.64
N GLY A 32 -11.63 44.29 -16.75
CA GLY A 32 -12.82 44.47 -17.57
C GLY A 32 -14.06 44.40 -16.70
N ALA A 33 -14.63 45.57 -16.38
CA ALA A 33 -15.96 45.69 -15.81
C ALA A 33 -17.01 45.36 -16.90
N GLY A 34 -17.88 44.39 -16.63
CA GLY A 34 -18.99 44.02 -17.50
C GLY A 34 -20.08 43.31 -16.70
N LEU A 35 -21.10 44.07 -16.32
CA LEU A 35 -22.40 43.57 -15.87
C LEU A 35 -23.11 42.92 -17.07
N LEU A 36 -23.63 41.70 -16.91
CA LEU A 36 -24.98 41.24 -17.28
C LEU A 36 -25.07 39.72 -17.14
N GLY A 37 -26.22 39.28 -16.63
CA GLY A 37 -26.40 37.96 -16.05
C GLY A 37 -26.67 36.81 -17.00
N ALA A 38 -26.52 35.61 -16.44
CA ALA A 38 -27.32 34.44 -16.76
C ALA A 38 -27.27 33.52 -15.54
N ALA A 39 -28.38 33.49 -14.80
CA ALA A 39 -28.64 32.50 -13.77
C ALA A 39 -28.78 31.13 -14.46
N MET A 40 -27.67 30.39 -14.54
CA MET A 40 -27.71 28.96 -14.79
C MET A 40 -27.85 28.26 -13.43
N SER A 41 -29.08 28.25 -12.92
CA SER A 41 -29.52 27.19 -12.01
C SER A 41 -29.41 25.87 -12.76
N GLY A 42 -28.42 25.05 -12.41
CA GLY A 42 -28.24 23.79 -13.09
C GLY A 42 -27.18 22.94 -12.42
N VAL A 43 -27.65 22.05 -11.54
CA VAL A 43 -26.92 20.89 -11.00
C VAL A 43 -25.80 21.25 -10.02
N ARG A 44 -26.19 21.40 -8.75
CA ARG A 44 -25.32 20.96 -7.66
C ARG A 44 -25.20 19.45 -7.79
N PRO A 45 -24.02 18.87 -8.01
CA PRO A 45 -23.84 17.46 -7.72
C PRO A 45 -23.90 17.35 -6.19
N ASP A 46 -25.09 17.16 -5.63
CA ASP A 46 -25.23 16.45 -4.35
C ASP A 46 -24.93 14.95 -4.59
N GLY A 47 -23.83 14.68 -5.30
CA GLY A 47 -23.16 13.41 -5.35
C GLY A 47 -22.22 13.35 -4.16
N ARG A 48 -22.77 13.43 -2.95
CA ARG A 48 -22.12 12.79 -1.81
C ARG A 48 -22.35 11.31 -1.97
N ASP A 49 -21.73 10.74 -3.00
CA ASP A 49 -21.39 9.33 -3.01
C ASP A 49 -20.58 9.16 -1.73
N ALA A 50 -21.20 8.52 -0.74
CA ALA A 50 -20.52 8.18 0.49
C ALA A 50 -19.27 7.43 0.05
N ALA A 51 -18.11 8.07 0.21
CA ALA A 51 -16.84 7.45 -0.14
C ALA A 51 -16.75 6.19 0.71
N VAL A 52 -17.09 5.05 0.11
CA VAL A 52 -16.92 3.74 0.74
C VAL A 52 -15.42 3.69 1.03
N SER A 53 -15.07 3.75 2.32
CA SER A 53 -13.68 3.69 2.74
C SER A 53 -13.11 2.35 2.30
N ASP A 54 -12.42 2.39 1.17
CA ASP A 54 -11.83 1.25 0.51
C ASP A 54 -10.64 0.78 1.35
N SER A 55 -10.95 -0.04 2.35
CA SER A 55 -9.99 -0.43 3.38
C SER A 55 -8.94 -1.41 2.85
N GLY A 56 -9.11 -1.95 1.64
CA GLY A 56 -8.28 -3.01 1.06
C GLY A 56 -8.64 -4.42 1.52
N PRO A 57 -7.83 -5.43 1.13
CA PRO A 57 -8.04 -6.84 1.48
C PRO A 57 -8.13 -7.05 2.99
N ASN A 58 -8.84 -8.08 3.45
CA ASN A 58 -8.93 -8.36 4.89
C ASN A 58 -7.62 -8.98 5.40
N VAL A 59 -7.28 -8.73 6.68
CA VAL A 59 -6.15 -9.39 7.34
C VAL A 59 -6.63 -10.09 8.61
N ARG A 60 -6.39 -11.40 8.68
CA ARG A 60 -6.60 -12.22 9.86
C ARG A 60 -5.30 -12.34 10.66
N VAL A 61 -5.43 -12.39 11.98
CA VAL A 61 -4.33 -12.60 12.91
C VAL A 61 -4.53 -13.93 13.62
N GLU A 62 -3.58 -14.84 13.43
CA GLU A 62 -3.58 -16.18 14.03
C GLU A 62 -2.45 -16.26 15.06
N PHE A 63 -2.81 -16.33 16.34
CA PHE A 63 -1.85 -16.54 17.42
C PHE A 63 -1.52 -18.03 17.54
N ARG A 64 -0.22 -18.34 17.60
CA ARG A 64 0.32 -19.67 17.87
C ARG A 64 1.18 -19.60 19.14
N THR A 65 1.71 -20.74 19.57
CA THR A 65 2.48 -20.86 20.80
C THR A 65 3.71 -19.93 20.81
N ASP A 66 4.46 -19.89 19.71
CA ASP A 66 5.73 -19.16 19.58
C ASP A 66 5.72 -18.07 18.51
N SER A 67 4.62 -17.96 17.76
CA SER A 67 4.53 -17.15 16.56
C SER A 67 3.16 -16.50 16.40
N VAL A 68 3.12 -15.44 15.60
CA VAL A 68 1.91 -14.80 15.10
C VAL A 68 1.93 -14.88 13.59
N ARG A 69 0.89 -15.43 12.99
CA ARG A 69 0.72 -15.49 11.54
C ARG A 69 -0.34 -14.47 11.13
N LEU A 70 0.04 -13.53 10.29
CA LEU A 70 -0.86 -12.60 9.62
C LEU A 70 -1.19 -13.17 8.25
N VAL A 71 -2.48 -13.27 7.93
CA VAL A 71 -2.95 -13.83 6.65
C VAL A 71 -3.81 -12.79 5.97
N MET A 72 -3.50 -12.48 4.73
CA MET A 72 -4.27 -11.58 3.90
C MET A 72 -5.16 -12.39 2.95
N ASP A 73 -6.45 -12.08 2.96
CA ASP A 73 -7.44 -12.69 2.07
C ASP A 73 -8.00 -11.63 1.13
N ALA A 74 -7.86 -11.89 -0.17
CA ALA A 74 -8.58 -11.15 -1.19
C ALA A 74 -10.03 -11.64 -1.28
N ALA A 75 -10.97 -10.74 -1.51
CA ALA A 75 -12.33 -11.14 -1.86
C ALA A 75 -12.33 -11.84 -3.23
N ILE A 76 -13.39 -12.60 -3.54
CA ILE A 76 -13.49 -13.30 -4.84
C ILE A 76 -13.40 -12.27 -5.99
N GLY A 77 -12.43 -12.48 -6.88
CA GLY A 77 -12.16 -11.62 -8.03
C GLY A 77 -11.18 -10.48 -7.76
N ASP A 78 -10.92 -10.13 -6.50
CA ASP A 78 -9.87 -9.18 -6.14
C ASP A 78 -8.49 -9.84 -6.26
N GLN A 79 -7.47 -9.02 -6.52
CA GLN A 79 -6.11 -9.51 -6.74
C GLN A 79 -5.12 -8.68 -5.93
N ILE A 80 -4.18 -9.36 -5.25
CA ILE A 80 -3.10 -8.72 -4.51
C ILE A 80 -1.88 -8.65 -5.43
N ASN A 81 -1.32 -7.45 -5.61
CA ASN A 81 -0.22 -7.21 -6.52
C ASN A 81 1.08 -7.87 -6.00
N ALA A 82 1.68 -8.76 -6.80
CA ALA A 82 2.92 -9.45 -6.46
C ALA A 82 4.17 -8.63 -6.82
N LEU A 83 4.07 -7.66 -7.74
CA LEU A 83 5.17 -6.73 -8.05
C LEU A 83 5.37 -5.70 -6.94
N GLN A 84 4.33 -5.46 -6.14
CA GLN A 84 4.38 -4.64 -4.93
C GLN A 84 3.78 -5.42 -3.76
N PRO A 85 4.53 -6.41 -3.21
CA PRO A 85 4.03 -7.27 -2.15
C PRO A 85 3.56 -6.46 -0.94
N PRO A 86 2.54 -6.94 -0.20
CA PRO A 86 2.13 -6.29 1.03
C PRO A 86 3.30 -6.22 2.03
N VAL A 87 3.42 -5.10 2.72
CA VAL A 87 4.48 -4.85 3.70
C VAL A 87 3.88 -4.41 5.01
N LEU A 88 4.28 -5.09 6.09
CA LEU A 88 4.06 -4.64 7.46
C LEU A 88 5.25 -3.77 7.88
N GLU A 89 4.99 -2.50 8.15
CA GLU A 89 5.94 -1.57 8.75
C GLU A 89 5.71 -1.52 10.26
N LEU A 90 6.75 -1.91 10.99
CA LEU A 90 6.79 -1.94 12.45
C LEU A 90 7.03 -0.51 13.01
N PRO A 91 6.68 -0.25 14.28
CA PRO A 91 6.92 1.06 14.90
C PRO A 91 8.39 1.50 14.94
N ASP A 92 9.33 0.55 14.88
CA ASP A 92 10.77 0.80 14.79
C ASP A 92 11.28 1.07 13.36
N GLY A 93 10.37 1.17 12.38
CA GLY A 93 10.65 1.43 10.97
C GLY A 93 11.08 0.19 10.18
N ARG A 94 11.20 -0.99 10.80
CA ARG A 94 11.47 -2.22 10.08
C ARG A 94 10.29 -2.60 9.18
N ARG A 95 10.61 -3.13 8.00
CA ARG A 95 9.63 -3.52 6.99
C ARG A 95 9.69 -5.01 6.74
N LEU A 96 8.54 -5.68 6.86
CA LEU A 96 8.40 -7.12 6.73
C LEU A 96 7.41 -7.44 5.61
N SER A 97 7.86 -8.13 4.58
CA SER A 97 7.04 -8.46 3.41
C SER A 97 6.24 -9.73 3.64
N PHE A 98 4.96 -9.68 3.27
CA PHE A 98 4.13 -10.86 3.14
C PHE A 98 4.61 -11.71 1.95
N GLN A 99 4.39 -13.02 2.04
CA GLN A 99 4.77 -14.01 1.04
C GLN A 99 3.55 -14.85 0.65
N GLY A 100 3.37 -15.11 -0.64
CA GLY A 100 2.42 -16.09 -1.15
C GLY A 100 3.12 -17.37 -1.58
N SER A 101 2.39 -18.48 -1.65
CA SER A 101 2.93 -19.75 -2.18
C SER A 101 3.00 -19.77 -3.70
N GLU A 102 2.13 -19.01 -4.37
CA GLU A 102 1.96 -19.02 -5.81
C GLU A 102 1.70 -17.60 -6.34
N ILE A 103 2.08 -17.38 -7.60
CA ILE A 103 1.81 -16.16 -8.36
C ILE A 103 1.22 -16.52 -9.72
N THR A 104 0.50 -15.58 -10.33
CA THR A 104 -0.03 -15.74 -11.68
C THR A 104 1.10 -15.94 -12.71
N PRO A 105 0.84 -16.57 -13.88
CA PRO A 105 1.88 -16.81 -14.88
C PRO A 105 2.58 -15.55 -15.42
N ASP A 106 1.89 -14.41 -15.41
CA ASP A 106 2.45 -13.09 -15.76
C ASP A 106 3.21 -12.44 -14.60
N SER A 107 3.34 -13.12 -13.46
CA SER A 107 3.98 -12.67 -12.22
C SER A 107 3.39 -11.40 -11.62
N ALA A 108 2.18 -11.00 -12.02
CA ALA A 108 1.59 -9.74 -11.60
C ALA A 108 0.86 -9.84 -10.25
N TYR A 109 0.31 -11.01 -9.90
CA TYR A 109 -0.56 -11.17 -8.74
C TYR A 109 -0.25 -12.43 -7.94
N PHE A 110 -0.49 -12.38 -6.62
CA PHE A 110 -0.49 -13.58 -5.80
C PHE A 110 -1.73 -14.44 -6.06
N VAL A 111 -1.56 -15.75 -5.93
CA VAL A 111 -2.66 -16.74 -5.98
C VAL A 111 -2.79 -17.37 -4.60
N GLY A 112 -4.01 -17.33 -4.03
CA GLY A 112 -4.31 -17.87 -2.70
C GLY A 112 -3.91 -16.95 -1.55
N ASP A 113 -3.62 -17.56 -0.39
CA ASP A 113 -3.26 -16.85 0.84
C ASP A 113 -1.89 -16.16 0.70
N VAL A 114 -1.83 -14.89 1.12
CA VAL A 114 -0.56 -14.16 1.29
C VAL A 114 -0.34 -13.97 2.79
N ALA A 115 0.79 -14.45 3.32
CA ALA A 115 1.00 -14.52 4.76
C ALA A 115 2.36 -13.96 5.21
N LEU A 116 2.40 -13.49 6.46
CA LEU A 116 3.60 -13.06 7.16
C LEU A 116 3.65 -13.77 8.52
N MET A 117 4.82 -14.29 8.90
CA MET A 117 5.04 -14.94 10.18
C MET A 117 6.01 -14.14 11.03
N LEU A 118 5.64 -13.88 12.28
CA LEU A 118 6.40 -13.11 13.26
C LEU A 118 6.67 -13.96 14.50
N PRO A 119 7.84 -13.85 15.14
CA PRO A 119 8.03 -14.37 16.49
C PRO A 119 7.08 -13.67 17.46
N ARG A 120 6.40 -14.43 18.33
CA ARG A 120 5.41 -13.87 19.26
C ARG A 120 6.01 -12.86 20.23
N SER A 121 7.25 -13.09 20.67
CA SER A 121 7.99 -12.16 21.54
C SER A 121 8.33 -10.82 20.89
N GLY A 122 8.29 -10.72 19.56
CA GLY A 122 8.62 -9.51 18.80
C GLY A 122 7.45 -8.95 18.00
N ALA A 123 6.24 -9.50 18.15
CA ALA A 123 5.06 -8.97 17.48
C ALA A 123 4.60 -7.68 18.19
N PRO A 124 4.50 -6.53 17.49
CA PRO A 124 3.99 -5.31 18.11
C PRO A 124 2.47 -5.41 18.32
N SER A 125 1.90 -4.58 19.18
CA SER A 125 0.43 -4.50 19.33
C SER A 125 -0.24 -3.81 18.13
N GLU A 126 0.46 -2.91 17.45
CA GLU A 126 0.00 -2.19 16.27
C GLU A 126 1.14 -2.02 15.25
N ALA A 127 0.81 -2.02 13.97
CA ALA A 127 1.74 -1.78 12.86
C ALA A 127 1.02 -1.18 11.66
N THR A 128 1.76 -0.60 10.72
CA THR A 128 1.20 -0.04 9.48
C THR A 128 1.32 -1.06 8.36
N LEU A 129 0.19 -1.46 7.78
CA LEU A 129 0.14 -2.33 6.62
C LEU A 129 0.03 -1.49 5.35
N HIS A 130 0.98 -1.69 4.44
CA HIS A 130 0.95 -1.16 3.08
C HIS A 130 0.59 -2.28 2.12
N THR A 131 -0.41 -2.07 1.26
CA THR A 131 -0.91 -3.09 0.34
C THR A 131 -1.23 -2.46 -1.02
N SER A 132 -0.86 -3.15 -2.10
CA SER A 132 -1.26 -2.84 -3.46
C SER A 132 -2.19 -3.94 -3.97
N TYR A 133 -3.38 -3.59 -4.43
CA TYR A 133 -4.40 -4.55 -4.85
C TYR A 133 -5.33 -3.96 -5.92
N CYS A 134 -5.91 -4.83 -6.73
CA CYS A 134 -6.90 -4.50 -7.74
C CYS A 134 -8.25 -5.09 -7.30
N ARG A 135 -9.35 -4.33 -7.38
CA ARG A 135 -10.68 -4.92 -7.24
C ARG A 135 -11.05 -5.72 -8.48
N SER A 136 -12.01 -6.64 -8.35
CA SER A 136 -12.53 -7.40 -9.48
C SER A 136 -12.90 -6.50 -10.67
N GLY A 137 -12.29 -6.76 -11.83
CA GLY A 137 -12.52 -6.02 -13.08
C GLY A 137 -11.74 -4.71 -13.21
N GLU A 138 -11.00 -4.28 -12.19
CA GLU A 138 -10.11 -3.13 -12.30
C GLU A 138 -8.85 -3.48 -13.09
N ARG A 139 -8.38 -2.52 -13.90
CA ARG A 139 -7.11 -2.63 -14.65
C ARG A 139 -5.93 -1.96 -13.98
N LEU A 140 -6.19 -1.18 -12.93
CA LEU A 140 -5.19 -0.43 -12.19
C LEU A 140 -5.34 -0.76 -10.71
N CYS A 141 -4.26 -1.21 -10.10
CA CYS A 141 -4.25 -1.48 -8.67
C CYS A 141 -4.14 -0.18 -7.88
N ARG A 142 -4.74 -0.19 -6.71
CA ARG A 142 -4.73 0.87 -5.73
C ARG A 142 -3.73 0.52 -4.64
N SER A 143 -3.14 1.54 -4.05
CA SER A 143 -2.30 1.40 -2.86
C SER A 143 -3.03 1.94 -1.64
N VAL A 144 -3.02 1.19 -0.55
CA VAL A 144 -3.59 1.59 0.73
C VAL A 144 -2.59 1.36 1.85
N SER A 145 -2.58 2.29 2.80
CA SER A 145 -1.83 2.19 4.05
C SER A 145 -2.82 2.27 5.20
N ARG A 146 -2.79 1.31 6.13
CA ARG A 146 -3.70 1.30 7.29
C ARG A 146 -3.04 0.71 8.52
N THR A 147 -3.47 1.14 9.70
CA THR A 147 -3.07 0.54 10.97
C THR A 147 -3.74 -0.82 11.14
N VAL A 148 -2.97 -1.83 11.55
CA VAL A 148 -3.45 -3.16 11.91
C VAL A 148 -3.13 -3.41 13.37
N ARG A 149 -4.12 -3.88 14.13
CA ARG A 149 -3.95 -4.30 15.52
C ARG A 149 -3.63 -5.79 15.56
N ILE A 150 -2.56 -6.12 16.27
CA ILE A 150 -2.06 -7.48 16.45
C ILE A 150 -2.15 -7.78 17.94
N THR A 151 -3.37 -8.01 18.40
CA THR A 151 -3.69 -8.30 19.79
C THR A 151 -4.45 -9.61 19.87
N GLU A 152 -4.10 -10.45 20.83
CA GLU A 152 -4.88 -11.65 21.14
C GLU A 152 -6.24 -11.17 21.66
N ARG A 153 -7.33 -11.53 20.99
CA ARG A 153 -8.65 -11.30 21.58
C ARG A 153 -8.72 -12.18 22.83
N ALA A 154 -8.84 -11.55 23.99
CA ALA A 154 -9.27 -12.27 25.18
C ALA A 154 -10.63 -12.90 24.84
N GLY A 155 -10.71 -14.23 24.93
CA GLY A 155 -11.98 -14.94 24.74
C GLY A 155 -12.95 -14.52 25.83
N ASP A 156 -14.16 -14.13 25.43
CA ASP A 156 -15.33 -14.00 26.30
C ASP A 156 -15.76 -15.38 26.84
#